data_AF-A0A1V4IBN8-F1
#
_entry.id   AF-A0A1V4IBN8-F1
#
_cell.length_a   1.000
_cell.length_b   1.000
_cell.length_c   1.000
_cell.angle_alpha   90.00
_cell.angle_beta   90.00
_cell.angle_gamma   90.00
#
_symmetry.space_group_name_H-M   'P 1'
#
loop_
_entity.id
_entity.type
_entity.pdbx_description
1 polymer ?
#
loop_
_entity_poly.entity_id
_entity_poly.type
_entity_poly.pdbx_seq_one_letter_code
_entity_poly.pdbx_strand_id
1 'polypeptide(L)' 'MGDAALTTAILDRISYRCELFNMSGKSFRLEHRESIF' A
#
# COMPACT_ATOMS: atom_id res chain seq x y z
N MET A 1 15.04 -5.77 -13.88
CA MET A 1 15.28 -4.73 -12.85
C MET A 1 14.59 -3.48 -13.36
N GLY A 2 13.62 -2.95 -12.60
CA GLY A 2 12.75 -1.86 -13.07
C GLY A 2 13.47 -0.51 -13.15
N ASP A 3 12.85 0.44 -13.84
CA ASP A 3 13.34 1.82 -13.95
C ASP A 3 13.00 2.61 -12.67
N ALA A 4 14.03 2.90 -11.87
CA ALA A 4 13.91 3.65 -10.64
C ALA A 4 13.57 5.13 -10.87
N ALA A 5 13.99 5.71 -12.00
CA ALA A 5 13.68 7.10 -12.35
C ALA A 5 12.18 7.24 -12.65
N LEU A 6 11.63 6.31 -13.43
CA LEU A 6 10.20 6.26 -13.71
C LEU A 6 9.38 6.05 -12.42
N THR A 7 9.81 5.14 -11.55
CA THR A 7 9.13 4.87 -10.26
C THR A 7 9.08 6.12 -9.38
N THR A 8 10.17 6.88 -9.32
CA THR A 8 10.28 8.12 -8.52
C THR A 8 9.38 9.21 -9.09
N ALA A 9 9.35 9.39 -10.41
CA ALA A 9 8.49 10.38 -11.06
C ALA A 9 6.99 10.12 -10.80
N ILE A 10 6.59 8.85 -10.76
CA ILE A 10 5.21 8.47 -10.41
C ILE A 10 4.92 8.74 -8.93
N LEU A 11 5.84 8.36 -8.04
CA LEU A 11 5.68 8.58 -6.60
C LEU A 11 5.55 10.07 -6.27
N ASP A 12 6.39 10.93 -6.86
CA ASP A 12 6.36 12.38 -6.66
C ASP A 12 4.98 12.98 -7.01
N ARG A 13 4.40 12.54 -8.14
CA ARG A 13 3.07 12.97 -8.58
C ARG A 13 1.96 12.55 -7.63
N ILE A 14 2.01 11.33 -7.09
CA ILE A 14 1.00 10.81 -6.15
C ILE A 14 1.16 11.49 -4.78
N SER A 15 2.39 11.68 -4.33
CA SER A 15 2.71 12.27 -3.02
C SER A 15 2.43 13.78 -2.93
N TYR A 16 2.37 14.51 -4.04
CA TYR A 16 2.15 15.95 -4.05
C TYR A 16 0.82 16.40 -3.42
N ARG A 17 -0.25 15.59 -3.51
CA ARG A 17 -1.60 15.93 -3.01
C ARG A 17 -2.28 14.75 -2.31
N CYS A 18 -1.55 14.03 -1.47
CA CYS A 18 -2.11 12.97 -0.65
C CYS A 18 -1.87 13.18 0.84
N GLU A 19 -2.74 12.61 1.66
CA GLU A 19 -2.47 12.38 3.08
C GLU A 19 -1.93 10.96 3.25
N LEU A 20 -0.78 10.82 3.92
CA LEU A 20 -0.14 9.53 4.15
C LEU A 20 -0.66 8.92 5.46
N PHE A 21 -1.39 7.81 5.34
CA PHE A 21 -1.84 7.03 6.49
C PHE A 21 -0.96 5.79 6.69
N ASN A 22 -0.13 5.84 7.73
CA ASN A 22 0.67 4.68 8.14
C ASN A 22 -0.19 3.74 8.99
N MET A 23 -0.83 2.77 8.33
CA MET A 23 -1.67 1.77 9.02
C MET A 23 -0.80 0.70 9.67
N SER A 24 -1.19 0.30 10.88
CA SER A 24 -0.58 -0.80 11.63
C SER A 24 -1.66 -1.64 12.31
N GLY A 25 -1.28 -2.80 12.85
CA GLY A 25 -2.20 -3.74 13.48
C GLY A 25 -2.28 -5.06 12.73
N LYS A 26 -3.11 -5.97 13.25
CA LYS A 26 -3.26 -7.31 12.67
C LYS A 26 -4.21 -7.26 11.48
N SER A 27 -4.00 -8.17 10.52
CA SER A 27 -4.90 -8.30 9.38
C SER A 27 -6.25 -8.82 9.84
N PHE A 28 -7.29 -8.00 9.73
CA PHE A 28 -8.67 -8.39 10.05
C PHE A 28 -9.06 -9.70 9.33
N ARG A 29 -8.70 -9.82 8.05
CA ARG A 29 -8.96 -11.00 7.22
C ARG A 29 -8.28 -12.28 7.73
N LEU A 30 -7.11 -12.17 8.35
CA LEU A 30 -6.41 -13.33 8.89
C LEU A 30 -6.97 -13.73 10.25
N GLU A 31 -7.38 -12.75 11.07
CA GLU A 31 -7.97 -13.02 12.39
C GLU A 31 -9.38 -13.61 12.30
N HIS A 32 -10.20 -13.14 11.36
CA HIS A 32 -11.59 -13.57 11.17
C HIS A 32 -11.71 -14.48 9.93
N ARG A 33 -10.68 -15.30 9.71
CA ARG A 33 -10.63 -16.17 8.55
C ARG A 33 -11.68 -17.26 8.69
N GLU A 34 -12.80 -17.12 7.98
CA GLU A 34 -13.79 -18.18 7.87
C GLU A 34 -13.45 -19.13 6.72
N SER A 35 -13.64 -20.43 6.96
CA SER A 35 -13.60 -21.42 5.89
C SER A 35 -14.87 -21.28 5.05
N ILE A 36 -14.71 -21.09 3.75
CA ILE A 36 -15.81 -21.12 2.78
C ILE A 36 -16.11 -22.55 2.29
N PHE A 37 -15.59 -23.55 2.99
CA PHE A 37 -15.72 -24.98 2.72
C PHE A 37 -16.20 -25.70 3.97
#